data_AF-A0A819TME1-F1
#
_entry.id   AF-A0A819TME1-F1
#
_cell.length_a   1.000
_cell.length_b   1.000
_cell.length_c   1.000
_cell.angle_alpha   90.00
_cell.angle_beta   90.00
_cell.angle_gamma   90.00
#
_symmetry.space_group_name_H-M   'P 1'
#
loop_
_entity.id
_entity.type
_entity.pdbx_description
1 polymer ?
#
loop_
_entity_poly.entity_id
_entity_poly.type
_entity_poly.pdbx_seq_one_letter_code
_entity_poly.pdbx_strand_id
1 'polypeptide(L)'
;MPATVSDLIVGGFGLISVISGFFGLIYPEMILEIMHLTVVDRSVRQSADYTITFLICLSIASFNIGLYYLIAVWYRWKKFYKLTVMFRFLTFFVLALTIANNSLPKCLIAVAV
;
A
#
# COMPACT_ATOMS: atom_id res chain seq x y z
N MET A 1 0.10 -18.25 -25.20
CA MET A 1 -0.83 -17.11 -25.38
C MET A 1 -0.15 -15.85 -24.87
N PRO A 2 -0.23 -14.71 -25.59
CA PRO A 2 0.42 -13.47 -25.19
C PRO A 2 -0.15 -12.91 -23.88
N ALA A 3 0.68 -12.13 -23.17
CA ALA A 3 0.29 -11.39 -21.98
C ALA A 3 -0.80 -10.37 -22.33
N THR A 4 -1.84 -10.27 -21.49
CA THR A 4 -2.88 -9.26 -21.66
C THR A 4 -2.52 -7.98 -20.93
N VAL A 5 -3.11 -6.83 -21.31
CA VAL A 5 -2.88 -5.53 -20.64
C VAL A 5 -3.16 -5.62 -19.14
N SER A 6 -4.21 -6.35 -18.73
CA SER A 6 -4.51 -6.57 -17.31
C SER A 6 -3.42 -7.37 -16.58
N ASP A 7 -2.76 -8.31 -17.25
CA ASP A 7 -1.66 -9.08 -16.65
C ASP A 7 -0.45 -8.17 -16.38
N LEU A 8 -0.16 -7.23 -17.30
CA LEU A 8 0.91 -6.24 -17.14
C LEU A 8 0.62 -5.27 -16.00
N ILE A 9 -0.62 -4.76 -15.92
CA ILE A 9 -1.02 -3.81 -14.87
C ILE A 9 -0.94 -4.49 -13.49
N VAL A 10 -1.56 -5.66 -13.32
CA VAL A 10 -1.56 -6.36 -12.03
C VAL A 10 -0.16 -6.82 -11.66
N GLY A 11 0.64 -7.28 -12.62
CA GLY A 11 2.03 -7.67 -12.40
C GLY A 11 2.92 -6.50 -12.01
N GLY A 12 2.77 -5.36 -12.68
CA GLY A 12 3.48 -4.12 -12.35
C GLY A 12 3.14 -3.61 -10.95
N PHE A 13 1.85 -3.56 -10.60
CA PHE A 13 1.42 -3.24 -9.24
C PHE A 13 1.98 -4.23 -8.22
N GLY A 14 1.92 -5.53 -8.50
CA GLY A 14 2.46 -6.56 -7.63
C GLY A 14 3.97 -6.36 -7.36
N LEU A 15 4.74 -6.12 -8.43
CA LEU A 15 6.18 -5.91 -8.34
C LEU A 15 6.53 -4.66 -7.54
N ILE A 16 5.87 -3.53 -7.83
CA ILE A 16 6.08 -2.27 -7.09
C ILE A 16 5.73 -2.47 -5.61
N SER A 17 4.62 -3.13 -5.29
CA SER A 17 4.22 -3.39 -3.90
C SER A 17 5.21 -4.28 -3.16
N VAL A 18 5.75 -5.33 -3.80
CA VAL A 18 6.80 -6.17 -3.20
C VAL A 18 8.06 -5.35 -2.92
N ILE A 19 8.52 -4.56 -3.89
CA ILE A 19 9.72 -3.73 -3.74
C ILE A 19 9.53 -2.71 -2.62
N SER A 20 8.45 -1.94 -2.67
CA SER A 20 8.14 -0.92 -1.65
C SER A 20 7.95 -1.53 -0.27
N GLY A 21 7.26 -2.66 -0.15
CA GLY A 21 7.11 -3.39 1.11
C GLY A 21 8.46 -3.85 1.66
N PHE A 22 9.31 -4.44 0.80
CA PHE A 22 10.64 -4.89 1.19
C PHE A 22 11.53 -3.73 1.67
N PHE A 23 11.53 -2.60 0.95
CA PHE A 23 12.25 -1.40 1.37
C PHE A 23 11.74 -0.86 2.71
N GLY A 24 10.42 -0.86 2.93
CA GLY A 24 9.84 -0.40 4.20
C GLY A 24 10.11 -1.31 5.39
N LEU A 25 10.38 -2.60 5.15
CA LEU A 25 10.83 -3.53 6.19
C LEU A 25 12.29 -3.28 6.59
N ILE A 26 13.18 -2.96 5.64
CA ILE A 26 14.61 -2.78 5.92
C ILE A 26 14.91 -1.37 6.42
N TYR A 27 14.33 -0.35 5.77
CA TYR A 27 14.61 1.06 6.01
C TYR A 27 13.30 1.85 6.21
N PRO A 28 12.57 1.64 7.31
CA PRO A 28 11.32 2.37 7.59
C PRO A 28 11.56 3.89 7.72
N GLU A 29 12.75 4.32 8.13
CA GLU A 29 13.12 5.73 8.25
C GLU A 29 13.14 6.43 6.89
N MET A 30 13.60 5.77 5.82
CA MET A 30 13.59 6.34 4.47
C MET A 30 12.16 6.64 3.99
N ILE A 31 11.19 5.81 4.35
CA ILE A 31 9.78 6.05 4.01
C ILE A 31 9.28 7.32 4.72
N LEU A 32 9.66 7.52 5.99
CA LEU A 32 9.30 8.74 6.72
C LEU A 32 9.91 9.99 6.07
N GLU A 33 11.17 9.94 5.64
CA GLU A 33 11.82 11.06 4.95
C GLU A 33 11.15 11.43 3.63
N ILE A 34 10.80 10.41 2.81
CA ILE A 34 10.07 10.61 1.55
C ILE A 34 8.70 11.22 1.81
N MET A 35 8.04 10.84 2.91
CA MET A 35 6.76 11.42 3.33
C MET A 35 6.91 12.80 4.01
N HIS A 36 8.13 13.35 4.09
CA HIS A 36 8.46 14.58 4.81
C HIS A 36 8.01 14.59 6.28
N LEU A 37 7.96 13.40 6.90
CA LEU A 37 7.67 13.24 8.32
C LEU A 37 8.98 13.33 9.12
N THR A 38 8.93 13.97 10.29
CA THR A 38 10.11 14.12 11.16
C THR A 38 10.64 12.75 11.58
N VAL A 39 11.85 12.42 11.15
CA VAL A 39 12.58 11.24 11.60
C VAL A 39 13.19 11.54 12.96
N VAL A 40 12.49 11.12 14.02
CA VAL A 40 13.02 11.16 15.38
C VAL A 40 13.92 9.94 15.58
N ASP A 41 15.11 10.18 16.14
CA ASP A 41 16.05 9.13 16.51
C ASP A 41 15.38 8.11 17.45
N ARG A 42 15.63 6.81 17.22
CA ARG A 42 15.00 5.73 17.99
C ARG A 42 15.27 5.85 19.49
N SER A 43 16.40 6.44 19.89
CA SER A 43 16.78 6.65 21.29
C SER A 43 15.99 7.76 22.00
N VAL A 44 15.39 8.68 21.24
CA VAL A 44 14.66 9.87 21.76
C VAL A 44 13.15 9.73 21.60
N ARG A 45 12.68 8.67 20.93
CA ARG A 45 11.24 8.42 20.75
C ARG A 45 10.54 8.17 22.07
N GLN A 46 9.44 8.87 22.28
CA GLN A 46 8.56 8.62 23.42
C GLN A 46 8.00 7.20 23.35
N SER A 47 7.82 6.55 24.50
CA SER A 47 7.35 5.16 24.59
C SER A 47 5.96 4.90 23.97
N ALA A 48 5.21 5.95 23.61
CA ALA A 48 3.91 5.85 22.95
C ALA A 48 3.96 6.14 21.43
N ASP A 49 5.13 6.40 20.86
CA ASP A 49 5.29 6.58 19.41
C ASP A 49 5.36 5.21 18.70
N TYR A 50 4.22 4.76 18.18
CA TYR A 50 4.09 3.52 17.42
C TYR A 50 4.29 3.69 15.91
N THR A 51 4.78 4.84 15.45
CA THR A 51 4.87 5.16 14.01
C THR A 51 5.75 4.17 13.23
N ILE A 52 6.93 3.82 13.75
CA ILE A 52 7.79 2.80 13.10
C ILE A 52 7.10 1.44 13.09
N THR A 53 6.50 1.02 14.21
CA THR A 53 5.80 -0.26 14.30
C THR A 53 4.66 -0.34 13.28
N PHE A 54 3.90 0.74 13.15
CA PHE A 54 2.83 0.85 12.17
C PHE A 54 3.36 0.79 10.74
N LEU A 55 4.46 1.49 10.44
CA LEU A 55 5.11 1.42 9.13
C LEU A 55 5.62 0.02 8.78
N ILE A 56 6.20 -0.70 9.74
CA ILE A 56 6.62 -2.09 9.54
C ILE A 56 5.40 -2.96 9.24
N CYS A 57 4.31 -2.83 10.00
CA CYS A 57 3.06 -3.54 9.73
C CYS A 57 2.49 -3.24 8.34
N LEU A 58 2.46 -1.96 7.94
CA LEU A 58 2.04 -1.54 6.60
C LEU A 58 2.95 -2.11 5.50
N SER A 59 4.24 -2.18 5.75
CA SER A 59 5.23 -2.72 4.82
C SER A 59 5.05 -4.23 4.62
N ILE A 60 4.79 -4.98 5.70
CA ILE A 60 4.42 -6.40 5.63
C ILE A 60 3.14 -6.59 4.82
N ALA A 61 2.11 -5.77 5.06
CA ALA A 61 0.86 -5.82 4.32
C ALA A 61 1.07 -5.55 2.81
N SER A 62 1.86 -4.54 2.47
CA SER A 62 2.23 -4.18 1.08
C SER A 62 2.99 -5.30 0.38
N PHE A 63 3.97 -5.90 1.06
CA PHE A 63 4.74 -7.02 0.54
C PHE A 63 3.83 -8.24 0.27
N ASN A 64 2.94 -8.56 1.20
CA ASN A 64 2.03 -9.70 1.11
C ASN A 64 1.03 -9.55 -0.05
N ILE A 65 0.40 -8.38 -0.22
CA ILE A 65 -0.52 -8.15 -1.35
C ILE A 65 0.22 -8.17 -2.70
N GLY A 66 1.47 -7.67 -2.73
CA GLY A 66 2.33 -7.73 -3.90
C GLY A 66 2.59 -9.16 -4.37
N LEU A 67 2.91 -10.07 -3.44
CA LEU A 67 3.07 -11.50 -3.73
C LEU A 67 1.78 -12.12 -4.28
N TYR A 68 0.62 -11.82 -3.69
CA TYR A 68 -0.65 -12.33 -4.22
C TYR A 68 -0.91 -11.88 -5.65
N TYR A 69 -0.55 -10.65 -6.00
CA TYR A 69 -0.73 -10.12 -7.36
C TYR A 69 0.20 -10.81 -8.35
N LEU A 70 1.46 -11.03 -7.99
CA LEU A 70 2.42 -11.77 -8.83
C LEU A 70 1.98 -13.22 -9.05
N ILE A 71 1.53 -13.91 -7.99
CA ILE A 71 0.99 -15.27 -8.08
C ILE A 71 -0.28 -15.29 -8.95
N ALA A 72 -1.19 -14.34 -8.78
CA ALA A 72 -2.40 -14.25 -9.58
C ALA A 72 -2.10 -14.04 -11.07
N VAL A 73 -1.05 -13.30 -11.41
CA VAL A 73 -0.56 -13.13 -12.79
C VAL A 73 0.04 -14.42 -13.33
N TRP A 74 0.86 -15.10 -12.53
CA TRP A 74 1.44 -16.39 -12.90
C TRP A 74 0.37 -17.42 -13.27
N TYR A 75 -0.67 -17.55 -12.44
CA TYR A 75 -1.80 -18.46 -12.68
C TYR A 75 -2.89 -17.88 -13.58
N ARG A 76 -2.73 -16.64 -14.08
CA ARG A 76 -3.70 -15.89 -14.90
C ARG A 76 -5.12 -15.91 -14.31
N TRP A 77 -5.23 -15.72 -13.00
CA TRP A 77 -6.49 -15.87 -12.29
C TRP A 77 -7.43 -14.67 -12.48
N LYS A 78 -8.15 -14.64 -13.61
CA LYS A 78 -9.00 -13.49 -13.98
C LYS A 78 -10.14 -13.16 -13.00
N LYS A 79 -10.63 -14.13 -12.24
CA LYS A 79 -11.61 -13.87 -11.16
C LYS A 79 -11.02 -12.99 -10.07
N PHE A 80 -9.75 -13.20 -9.73
CA PHE A 80 -9.04 -12.40 -8.75
C PHE A 80 -8.88 -10.94 -9.22
N TYR A 81 -8.64 -10.71 -10.51
CA TYR A 81 -8.54 -9.34 -11.05
C TYR A 81 -9.86 -8.56 -10.95
N LYS A 82 -11.01 -9.24 -11.05
CA LYS A 82 -12.31 -8.57 -10.82
C LYS A 82 -12.48 -8.21 -9.35
N LEU A 83 -11.98 -9.05 -8.45
CA LEU A 83 -12.05 -8.82 -7.02
C LEU A 83 -11.19 -7.62 -6.60
N THR A 84 -10.03 -7.40 -7.22
CA THR A 84 -9.20 -6.22 -6.94
C THR A 84 -9.91 -4.91 -7.28
N VAL A 85 -10.76 -4.90 -8.31
CA VAL A 85 -11.59 -3.72 -8.66
C VAL A 85 -12.63 -3.47 -7.55
N MET A 86 -13.29 -4.51 -7.05
CA MET A 86 -14.26 -4.37 -5.96
C MET A 86 -13.62 -3.83 -4.68
N PHE A 87 -12.42 -4.30 -4.34
CA PHE A 87 -11.67 -3.78 -3.18
C PHE A 87 -11.24 -2.32 -3.36
N ARG A 88 -10.96 -1.85 -4.58
CA ARG A 88 -10.70 -0.43 -4.84
C ARG A 88 -11.92 0.44 -4.58
N PHE A 89 -13.12 -0.01 -4.96
CA PHE A 89 -14.35 0.71 -4.61
C PHE A 89 -14.59 0.75 -3.10
N LEU A 90 -14.33 -0.35 -2.40
CA LEU A 90 -14.48 -0.40 -0.95
C LEU A 90 -13.52 0.58 -0.26
N THR A 91 -12.25 0.59 -0.66
CA THR A 91 -11.25 1.52 -0.10
C THR A 91 -11.57 2.98 -0.43
N PHE A 92 -12.04 3.26 -1.65
CA PHE A 92 -12.58 4.58 -2.02
C PHE A 92 -13.71 5.01 -1.09
N PHE A 93 -14.67 4.11 -0.82
CA PHE A 93 -15.81 4.41 0.04
C PHE A 93 -15.38 4.67 1.49
N VAL A 94 -14.49 3.84 2.03
CA VAL A 94 -13.92 4.04 3.38
C VAL A 94 -13.22 5.39 3.45
N LEU A 95 -12.38 5.75 2.47
CA LEU A 95 -11.70 7.03 2.43
C LEU A 95 -12.67 8.21 2.35
N ALA A 96 -13.71 8.11 1.52
CA ALA A 96 -14.75 9.13 1.40
C ALA A 96 -15.47 9.36 2.75
N LEU A 97 -15.79 8.29 3.48
CA LEU A 97 -16.36 8.38 4.82
C LEU A 97 -15.39 9.02 5.82
N THR A 98 -14.10 8.66 5.78
CA THR A 98 -13.09 9.25 6.67
C THR A 98 -12.91 10.76 6.42
N ILE A 99 -12.96 11.19 5.16
CA ILE A 99 -12.94 12.62 4.81
C ILE A 99 -14.22 13.31 5.26
N ALA A 100 -15.39 12.67 5.11
CA ALA A 100 -16.66 13.21 5.60
C ALA A 100 -16.67 13.42 7.12
N ASN A 101 -15.96 12.55 7.87
CA ASN A 101 -15.77 12.67 9.32
C ASN A 101 -14.67 13.69 9.73
N ASN A 102 -14.13 14.47 8.80
CA ASN A 102 -13.05 15.44 9.01
C ASN A 102 -11.76 14.87 9.63
N SER A 103 -11.56 13.55 9.56
CA SER A 103 -10.32 12.92 10.08
C SER A 103 -9.14 13.04 9.11
N LEU A 104 -9.41 13.40 7.85
CA LEU A 104 -8.40 13.55 6.79
C LEU A 104 -8.64 14.83 5.95
N PRO A 105 -7.56 15.45 5.42
CA PRO A 105 -7.66 16.56 4.48
C PRO A 105 -8.48 16.21 3.22
N LYS A 106 -9.38 17.10 2.80
CA LYS A 106 -10.24 16.93 1.62
C LYS A 106 -9.46 16.74 0.30
N CYS A 107 -8.21 17.21 0.23
CA CYS A 107 -7.34 17.05 -0.93
C CYS A 107 -7.03 15.57 -1.27
N LEU A 108 -7.14 14.66 -0.30
CA LEU A 108 -6.80 13.25 -0.48
C LEU A 108 -7.83 12.45 -1.28
N ILE A 109 -8.99 13.02 -1.59
CA ILE A 109 -10.00 12.36 -2.45
C ILE A 109 -9.46 12.02 -3.84
N ALA A 110 -8.47 12.78 -4.33
CA ALA A 110 -7.84 12.54 -5.63
C ALA A 110 -6.97 11.27 -5.66
N VAL A 111 -6.49 10.80 -4.51
CA VAL A 111 -5.63 9.60 -4.37
C VAL A 111 -6.46 8.31 -4.34
N ALA A 112 -7.78 8.43 -4.25
CA ALA A 112 -8.71 7.32 -4.04
C ALA A 112 -8.96 6.44 -5.28
N VAL A 113 -8.33 6.74 -6.43
CA VAL A 113 -8.65 6.20 -7.77
C VAL A 113 -7.55 5.28 -8.29
#